data_AF-A0A9D8G7H9-F1
#
_entry.id   AF-A0A9D8G7H9-F1
#
_cell.length_a   1.000
_cell.length_b   1.000
_cell.length_c   1.000
_cell.angle_alpha   90.00
_cell.angle_beta   90.00
_cell.angle_gamma   90.00
#
_symmetry.space_group_name_H-M   'P 1'
#
loop_
_entity.id
_entity.type
_entity.pdbx_description
1 polymer ?
#
loop_
_entity_poly.entity_id
_entity_poly.type
_entity_poly.pdbx_seq_one_letter_code
_entity_poly.pdbx_strand_id
1 'polypeptide(L)'
;RAAEKEGMRVTIVTGDRDAFQLASDNIRIAIPHKGYQQAEYLGPKEVEAKFGIRPDQVPSYKGLSGDSSDNLPGVRGIGPKTAAKLLQDYGTLEGIYENLSKIKPVLREKLERDREQAFFCERMAVLKCDIDLTVSLQELAIRQLDPARISAFFDILDFTLLRRRLSALLATPYGAAHSLALSVAVPEKVEEVKTKEQLSLF
;
A
#
# COMPACT_ATOMS: atom_id res chain seq x y z
N ARG A 1 -2.25 12.57 -1.95
CA ARG A 1 -1.13 13.25 -1.24
C ARG A 1 -1.58 14.38 -0.28
N ALA A 2 -2.85 14.46 0.14
CA ALA A 2 -3.33 15.56 0.99
C ALA A 2 -2.58 15.68 2.33
N ALA A 3 -2.38 14.58 3.05
CA ALA A 3 -1.70 14.57 4.35
C ALA A 3 -0.24 15.05 4.29
N GLU A 4 0.49 14.70 3.24
CA GLU A 4 1.84 15.19 3.01
C GLU A 4 1.88 16.71 2.81
N LYS A 5 0.89 17.29 2.10
CA LYS A 5 0.78 18.74 1.90
C LYS A 5 0.50 19.49 3.20
N GLU A 6 -0.16 18.86 4.16
CA GLU A 6 -0.36 19.38 5.52
C GLU A 6 0.85 19.13 6.45
N GLY A 7 1.96 18.60 5.92
CA GLY A 7 3.18 18.34 6.70
C GLY A 7 3.09 17.11 7.61
N MET A 8 2.10 16.24 7.42
CA MET A 8 1.96 15.03 8.21
C MET A 8 2.97 13.97 7.78
N ARG A 9 3.45 13.19 8.74
CA ARG A 9 4.19 11.95 8.46
C ARG A 9 3.21 10.83 8.15
N VAL A 10 3.34 10.24 6.96
CA VAL A 10 2.42 9.23 6.45
C VAL A 10 3.11 7.87 6.39
N THR A 11 2.43 6.84 6.85
CA THR A 11 2.83 5.44 6.63
C THR A 11 1.76 4.76 5.78
N ILE A 12 2.13 4.34 4.57
CA ILE A 12 1.25 3.58 3.69
C ILE A 12 1.51 2.10 3.94
N VAL A 13 0.53 1.38 4.48
CA VAL A 13 0.65 -0.06 4.76
C VAL A 13 0.13 -0.83 3.55
N THR A 14 1.03 -1.44 2.78
CA THR A 14 0.64 -2.23 1.59
C THR A 14 1.76 -3.20 1.18
N GLY A 15 1.36 -4.34 0.60
CA GLY A 15 2.28 -5.25 -0.08
C GLY A 15 2.53 -4.88 -1.55
N ASP A 16 1.76 -3.93 -2.07
CA ASP A 16 1.85 -3.44 -3.44
C ASP A 16 3.10 -2.56 -3.63
N ARG A 17 3.89 -2.87 -4.65
CA ARG A 17 5.14 -2.18 -4.97
C ARG A 17 4.91 -0.87 -5.71
N ASP A 18 3.73 -0.66 -6.28
CA ASP A 18 3.44 0.56 -7.01
C ASP A 18 3.39 1.77 -6.08
N ALA A 19 3.07 1.54 -4.81
CA ALA A 19 3.13 2.55 -3.77
C ALA A 19 4.53 3.11 -3.53
N PHE A 20 5.61 2.45 -3.99
CA PHE A 20 6.98 2.97 -3.85
C PHE A 20 7.15 4.32 -4.55
N GLN A 21 6.36 4.63 -5.58
CA GLN A 21 6.38 5.93 -6.24
C GLN A 21 5.91 7.09 -5.34
N LEU A 22 5.25 6.77 -4.22
CA LEU A 22 4.77 7.75 -3.24
C LEU A 22 5.79 8.04 -2.15
N ALA A 23 6.88 7.25 -2.04
CA ALA A 23 7.87 7.45 -0.99
C ALA A 23 8.53 8.83 -1.12
N SER A 24 8.63 9.53 0.01
CA SER A 24 9.19 10.87 0.13
C SER A 24 9.79 11.07 1.53
N ASP A 25 10.28 12.27 1.85
CA ASP A 25 10.77 12.58 3.20
C ASP A 25 9.68 12.43 4.28
N ASN A 26 8.40 12.63 3.91
CA ASN A 26 7.26 12.55 4.82
C ASN A 26 6.42 11.28 4.62
N ILE A 27 6.62 10.52 3.53
CA ILE A 27 5.86 9.31 3.22
C ILE A 27 6.79 8.10 3.21
N ARG A 28 6.48 7.10 4.05
CA ARG A 28 7.13 5.78 4.01
C ARG A 28 6.12 4.67 3.70
N ILE A 29 6.60 3.60 3.07
CA ILE A 29 5.81 2.42 2.73
C ILE A 29 6.15 1.31 3.72
N ALA A 30 5.14 0.77 4.40
CA ALA A 30 5.28 -0.36 5.31
C ALA A 30 4.81 -1.64 4.60
N ILE A 31 5.76 -2.50 4.25
CA ILE A 31 5.47 -3.81 3.65
C ILE A 31 5.30 -4.83 4.79
N PRO A 32 4.11 -5.43 4.95
CA PRO A 32 3.92 -6.48 5.93
C PRO A 32 4.60 -7.78 5.46
N HIS A 33 5.54 -8.29 6.24
CA HIS A 33 6.12 -9.62 6.01
C HIS A 33 5.31 -10.71 6.74
N LYS A 34 5.67 -11.99 6.52
CA LYS A 34 4.97 -13.18 7.03
C LYS A 34 4.42 -12.98 8.46
N GLY A 35 3.09 -12.91 8.58
CA GLY A 35 2.38 -12.84 9.86
C GLY A 35 2.19 -11.44 10.46
N TYR A 36 2.49 -10.35 9.72
CA TYR A 36 2.37 -8.95 10.19
C TYR A 36 3.24 -8.62 11.42
N GLN A 37 4.17 -9.50 11.80
CA GLN A 37 5.00 -9.32 12.99
C GLN A 37 6.21 -8.41 12.74
N GLN A 38 6.64 -8.30 11.49
CA GLN A 38 7.74 -7.44 11.07
C GLN A 38 7.30 -6.68 9.81
N ALA A 39 7.31 -5.36 9.90
CA ALA A 39 7.09 -4.49 8.75
C ALA A 39 8.44 -3.93 8.31
N GLU A 40 8.70 -4.02 7.01
CA GLU A 40 9.81 -3.29 6.40
C GLU A 40 9.32 -1.91 6.01
N TYR A 41 10.01 -0.88 6.48
CA TYR A 41 9.69 0.51 6.15
C TYR A 41 10.63 0.99 5.06
N LEU A 42 10.05 1.45 3.95
CA LEU A 42 10.79 1.96 2.81
C LEU A 42 10.48 3.45 2.60
N GLY A 43 11.49 4.29 2.74
CA GLY A 43 11.51 5.66 2.22
C GLY A 43 12.28 5.71 0.90
N PRO A 44 12.57 6.92 0.37
CA PRO A 44 13.26 7.07 -0.91
C PRO A 44 14.61 6.35 -0.99
N LYS A 45 15.41 6.45 0.08
CA LYS A 45 16.75 5.84 0.14
C LYS A 45 16.69 4.32 0.18
N GLU A 46 15.74 3.76 0.92
CA GLU A 46 15.56 2.32 1.02
C GLU A 46 15.02 1.73 -0.29
N VAL A 47 14.13 2.45 -0.99
CA VAL A 47 13.68 2.07 -2.34
C VAL A 47 14.87 2.05 -3.30
N GLU A 48 15.69 3.09 -3.31
CA GLU A 48 16.86 3.17 -4.18
C GLU A 48 17.89 2.08 -3.87
N ALA A 49 18.22 1.87 -2.61
CA ALA A 49 19.18 0.84 -2.19
C ALA A 49 18.72 -0.58 -2.58
N LYS A 50 17.41 -0.85 -2.51
CA LYS A 50 16.85 -2.18 -2.75
C LYS A 50 16.58 -2.47 -4.21
N PHE A 51 16.10 -1.49 -4.97
CA PHE A 51 15.64 -1.67 -6.36
C PHE A 51 16.54 -1.01 -7.39
N GLY A 52 17.48 -0.17 -6.95
CA GLY A 52 18.37 0.58 -7.83
C GLY A 52 17.67 1.71 -8.59
N ILE A 53 16.46 2.09 -8.17
CA ILE A 53 15.66 3.14 -8.79
C ILE A 53 15.11 4.07 -7.72
N ARG A 54 14.94 5.34 -8.05
CA ARG A 54 14.26 6.30 -7.19
C ARG A 54 12.74 6.13 -7.26
N PRO A 55 11.98 6.62 -6.26
CA PRO A 55 10.52 6.63 -6.30
C PRO A 55 9.91 7.18 -7.60
N ASP A 56 10.45 8.28 -8.13
CA ASP A 56 9.97 8.90 -9.38
C ASP A 56 10.16 8.02 -10.62
N GLN A 57 11.06 7.04 -10.56
CA GLN A 57 11.40 6.15 -11.67
C GLN A 57 10.59 4.85 -11.66
N VAL A 58 9.77 4.61 -10.63
CA VAL A 58 8.96 3.38 -10.51
C VAL A 58 8.06 3.15 -11.73
N PRO A 59 7.34 4.15 -12.26
CA PRO A 59 6.54 3.96 -13.48
C PRO A 59 7.39 3.59 -14.70
N SER A 60 8.49 4.30 -14.97
CA SER A 60 9.40 3.98 -16.09
C SER A 60 10.00 2.58 -15.94
N TYR A 61 10.30 2.18 -14.71
CA TYR A 61 10.80 0.84 -14.39
C TYR A 61 9.79 -0.23 -14.78
N LYS A 62 8.51 -0.05 -14.44
CA LYS A 62 7.42 -0.95 -14.88
C LYS A 62 7.21 -0.89 -16.38
N GLY A 63 7.35 0.27 -17.00
CA GLY A 63 7.35 0.44 -18.45
C GLY A 63 8.37 -0.45 -19.16
N LEU A 64 9.56 -0.57 -18.58
CA LEU A 64 10.65 -1.38 -19.13
C LEU A 64 10.54 -2.86 -18.76
N SER A 65 10.40 -3.18 -17.48
CA SER A 65 10.46 -4.56 -16.97
C SER A 65 9.14 -5.31 -17.07
N GLY A 66 8.03 -4.59 -17.25
CA GLY A 66 6.69 -5.09 -17.08
C GLY A 66 6.30 -5.32 -15.61
N ASP A 67 5.05 -5.71 -15.44
CA ASP A 67 4.45 -6.24 -14.22
C ASP A 67 3.47 -7.37 -14.55
N SER A 68 3.79 -8.59 -14.12
CA SER A 68 2.91 -9.74 -14.34
C SER A 68 1.63 -9.70 -13.50
N SER A 69 1.63 -9.01 -12.35
CA SER A 69 0.44 -8.88 -11.49
C SER A 69 -0.65 -8.08 -12.21
N ASP A 70 -0.24 -7.03 -12.93
CA ASP A 70 -1.14 -6.08 -13.60
C ASP A 70 -1.20 -6.29 -15.12
N ASN A 71 -0.76 -7.45 -15.61
CA ASN A 71 -0.70 -7.77 -17.05
C ASN A 71 0.02 -6.70 -17.89
N LEU A 72 1.04 -6.06 -17.34
CA LEU A 72 1.90 -5.12 -18.05
C LEU A 72 3.09 -5.88 -18.64
N PRO A 73 3.15 -6.09 -19.97
CA PRO A 73 4.23 -6.89 -20.57
C PRO A 73 5.60 -6.18 -20.59
N GLY A 74 5.63 -4.85 -20.55
CA GLY A 74 6.85 -4.06 -20.69
C GLY A 74 7.59 -4.31 -22.01
N VAL A 75 8.92 -4.16 -22.00
CA VAL A 75 9.80 -4.44 -23.16
C VAL A 75 10.29 -5.88 -23.10
N ARG A 76 10.00 -6.68 -24.13
CA ARG A 76 10.33 -8.10 -24.10
C ARG A 76 11.84 -8.31 -24.09
N GLY A 77 12.31 -9.01 -23.07
CA GLY A 77 13.73 -9.31 -22.88
C GLY A 77 14.52 -8.20 -22.18
N ILE A 78 13.82 -7.23 -21.56
CA ILE A 78 14.38 -6.32 -20.54
C ILE A 78 13.73 -6.69 -19.21
N GLY A 79 14.53 -7.18 -18.27
CA GLY A 79 14.07 -7.53 -16.92
C GLY A 79 14.45 -6.46 -15.88
N PRO A 80 14.05 -6.66 -14.61
CA PRO A 80 14.34 -5.78 -13.47
C PRO A 80 15.74 -5.17 -13.44
N LYS A 81 16.79 -5.99 -13.51
CA LYS A 81 18.18 -5.53 -13.39
C LYS A 81 18.59 -4.61 -14.55
N THR A 82 18.15 -4.92 -15.76
CA THR A 82 18.46 -4.12 -16.95
C THR A 82 17.66 -2.82 -16.94
N ALA A 83 16.39 -2.87 -16.56
CA ALA A 83 15.54 -1.68 -16.41
C ALA A 83 16.13 -0.69 -15.39
N ALA A 84 16.49 -1.17 -14.19
CA ALA A 84 17.11 -0.35 -13.16
C ALA A 84 18.42 0.28 -13.66
N LYS A 85 19.29 -0.50 -14.31
CA LYS A 85 20.54 0.04 -14.88
C LYS A 85 20.31 1.13 -15.92
N LEU A 86 19.37 0.93 -16.85
CA LEU A 86 19.03 1.94 -17.85
C LEU A 86 18.51 3.24 -17.19
N LEU A 87 17.70 3.12 -16.13
CA LEU A 87 17.18 4.28 -15.41
C LEU A 87 18.24 4.97 -14.54
N GLN A 88 19.23 4.24 -14.03
CA GLN A 88 20.41 4.83 -13.38
C GLN A 88 21.23 5.64 -14.39
N ASP A 89 21.45 5.09 -15.59
CA ASP A 89 22.29 5.70 -16.61
C ASP A 89 21.60 6.92 -17.29
N TYR A 90 20.27 6.87 -17.46
CA TYR A 90 19.53 7.82 -18.31
C TYR A 90 18.35 8.54 -17.64
N GLY A 91 18.04 8.23 -16.38
CA GLY A 91 17.04 8.95 -15.58
C GLY A 91 15.59 8.55 -15.84
N THR A 92 15.07 8.74 -17.05
CA THR A 92 13.66 8.48 -17.39
C THR A 92 13.52 7.59 -18.62
N LEU A 93 12.30 7.14 -18.92
CA LEU A 93 12.03 6.40 -20.14
C LEU A 93 12.37 7.26 -21.38
N GLU A 94 11.97 8.53 -21.40
CA GLU A 94 12.33 9.48 -22.46
C GLU A 94 13.85 9.62 -22.60
N GLY A 95 14.57 9.78 -21.48
CA GLY A 95 16.03 9.91 -21.49
C GLY A 95 16.73 8.70 -22.11
N ILE A 96 16.18 7.49 -21.90
CA ILE A 96 16.66 6.26 -22.56
C ILE A 96 16.46 6.34 -24.08
N TYR A 97 15.26 6.73 -24.52
CA TYR A 97 14.91 6.80 -25.94
C TYR A 97 15.63 7.93 -26.70
N GLU A 98 15.97 9.04 -26.04
CA GLU A 98 16.80 10.11 -26.60
C GLU A 98 18.27 9.67 -26.78
N ASN A 99 18.72 8.67 -26.04
CA ASN A 99 20.11 8.20 -26.03
C ASN A 99 20.29 6.79 -26.61
N LEU A 100 19.34 6.29 -27.43
CA LEU A 100 19.41 4.95 -28.02
C LEU A 100 20.76 4.65 -28.71
N SER A 101 21.37 5.65 -29.36
CA SER A 101 22.65 5.53 -30.06
C SER A 101 23.83 5.12 -29.15
N LYS A 102 23.73 5.36 -27.84
CA LYS A 102 24.74 5.00 -26.83
C LYS A 102 24.47 3.62 -26.18
N ILE A 103 23.29 3.05 -26.41
CA ILE A 103 22.87 1.76 -25.87
C ILE A 103 23.38 0.63 -26.77
N LYS A 104 23.76 -0.50 -26.16
CA LYS A 104 24.24 -1.70 -26.86
C LYS A 104 23.24 -2.12 -27.96
N PRO A 105 23.70 -2.50 -29.17
CA PRO A 105 22.82 -2.81 -30.31
C PRO A 105 21.66 -3.75 -29.98
N VAL A 106 21.93 -4.86 -29.30
CA VAL A 106 20.90 -5.85 -28.92
C VAL A 106 19.82 -5.29 -27.98
N LEU A 107 20.18 -4.37 -27.09
CA LEU A 107 19.20 -3.72 -26.21
C LEU A 107 18.44 -2.63 -26.94
N ARG A 108 19.11 -1.89 -27.82
CA ARG A 108 18.51 -0.87 -28.67
C ARG A 108 17.40 -1.45 -29.54
N GLU A 109 17.65 -2.56 -30.23
CA GLU A 109 16.65 -3.23 -31.07
C GLU A 109 15.38 -3.62 -30.29
N LYS A 110 15.54 -4.10 -29.05
CA LYS A 110 14.41 -4.43 -28.17
C LYS A 110 13.60 -3.19 -27.78
N LEU A 111 14.30 -2.12 -27.38
CA LEU A 111 13.69 -0.84 -27.00
C LEU A 111 12.94 -0.21 -28.17
N GLU A 112 13.53 -0.22 -29.38
CA GLU A 112 12.93 0.28 -30.60
C GLU A 112 11.67 -0.50 -30.98
N ARG A 113 11.74 -1.85 -30.95
CA ARG A 113 10.61 -2.72 -31.27
C ARG A 113 9.42 -2.51 -30.35
N ASP A 114 9.65 -2.43 -29.04
CA ASP A 114 8.58 -2.37 -28.04
C ASP A 114 8.39 -0.96 -27.46
N ARG A 115 8.76 0.09 -28.20
CA ARG A 115 8.70 1.49 -27.71
C ARG A 115 7.32 1.90 -27.24
N GLU A 116 6.31 1.72 -28.07
CA GLU A 116 4.94 2.12 -27.73
C GLU A 116 4.42 1.34 -26.51
N GLN A 117 4.79 0.06 -26.41
CA GLN A 117 4.45 -0.79 -25.28
C GLN A 117 5.08 -0.30 -23.98
N ALA A 118 6.35 0.14 -24.03
CA ALA A 118 7.06 0.66 -22.87
C ALA A 118 6.36 1.91 -22.30
N PHE A 119 6.08 2.89 -23.17
CA PHE A 119 5.38 4.11 -22.79
C PHE A 119 3.93 3.84 -22.36
N PHE A 120 3.26 2.87 -22.97
CA PHE A 120 1.93 2.45 -22.53
C PHE A 120 1.96 1.89 -21.11
N CYS A 121 2.86 0.94 -20.83
CA CYS A 121 3.00 0.32 -19.53
C CYS A 121 3.40 1.34 -18.45
N GLU A 122 4.29 2.28 -18.78
CA GLU A 122 4.64 3.38 -17.87
C GLU A 122 3.42 4.21 -17.50
N ARG A 123 2.63 4.69 -18.49
CA ARG A 123 1.41 5.46 -18.22
C ARG A 123 0.41 4.71 -17.34
N MET A 124 0.29 3.39 -17.55
CA MET A 124 -0.59 2.54 -16.74
C MET A 124 -0.10 2.38 -15.30
N ALA A 125 1.21 2.42 -15.06
CA ALA A 125 1.81 2.28 -13.74
C ALA A 125 1.82 3.59 -12.91
N VAL A 126 1.51 4.74 -13.51
CA VAL A 126 1.44 6.02 -12.80
C VAL A 126 0.21 6.07 -11.90
N LEU A 127 0.41 6.25 -10.59
CA LEU A 127 -0.67 6.42 -9.64
C LEU A 127 -1.30 7.81 -9.76
N LYS A 128 -2.62 7.83 -9.94
CA LYS A 128 -3.41 9.06 -9.95
C LYS A 128 -3.51 9.64 -8.53
N CYS A 129 -2.79 10.74 -8.29
CA CYS A 129 -2.65 11.37 -6.97
C CYS A 129 -3.51 12.63 -6.76
N ASP A 130 -4.26 13.04 -7.79
CA ASP A 130 -5.08 14.25 -7.89
C ASP A 130 -6.59 13.93 -7.81
N ILE A 131 -6.95 12.79 -7.23
CA ILE A 131 -8.35 12.43 -6.98
C ILE A 131 -8.90 13.34 -5.88
N ASP A 132 -10.07 13.93 -6.15
CA ASP A 132 -10.80 14.72 -5.16
C ASP A 132 -11.40 13.80 -4.10
N LEU A 133 -11.11 14.10 -2.84
CA LEU A 133 -11.60 13.35 -1.69
C LEU A 133 -12.73 14.13 -1.05
N THR A 134 -13.90 13.53 -0.95
CA THR A 134 -15.08 14.16 -0.33
C THR A 134 -15.00 14.26 1.20
N VAL A 135 -13.92 13.76 1.80
CA VAL A 135 -13.70 13.68 3.25
C VAL A 135 -12.40 14.39 3.63
N SER A 136 -12.44 15.17 4.72
CA SER A 136 -11.25 15.81 5.26
C SER A 136 -10.39 14.84 6.08
N LEU A 137 -9.11 15.17 6.28
CA LEU A 137 -8.22 14.36 7.13
C LEU A 137 -8.67 14.35 8.60
N GLN A 138 -9.33 15.41 9.06
CA GLN A 138 -9.88 15.53 10.41
C GLN A 138 -11.12 14.63 10.61
N GLU A 139 -11.85 14.32 9.54
CA GLU A 139 -12.92 13.32 9.57
C GLU A 139 -12.39 11.89 9.62
N LEU A 140 -11.22 11.65 9.03
CA LEU A 140 -10.53 10.35 9.06
C LEU A 140 -9.79 10.07 10.38
N ALA A 141 -9.68 11.07 11.26
CA ALA A 141 -9.05 10.91 12.56
C ALA A 141 -9.82 9.87 13.41
N ILE A 142 -9.09 8.96 14.06
CA ILE A 142 -9.67 8.04 15.03
C ILE A 142 -10.15 8.87 16.21
N ARG A 143 -11.46 8.88 16.48
CA ARG A 143 -12.05 9.68 17.56
C ARG A 143 -12.21 8.87 18.84
N GLN A 144 -13.25 8.03 18.89
CA GLN A 144 -13.61 7.26 20.08
C GLN A 144 -14.00 5.86 19.68
N LEU A 145 -13.18 4.89 20.07
CA LEU A 145 -13.49 3.47 20.00
C LEU A 145 -14.60 3.15 20.99
N ASP A 146 -15.51 2.24 20.63
CA ASP A 146 -16.52 1.67 21.52
C ASP A 146 -16.13 0.22 21.86
N PRO A 147 -15.41 -0.01 22.98
CA PRO A 147 -14.94 -1.35 23.34
C PRO A 147 -16.06 -2.36 23.50
N ALA A 148 -17.23 -1.93 23.97
CA ALA A 148 -18.36 -2.80 24.23
C ALA A 148 -18.96 -3.29 22.91
N ARG A 149 -19.21 -2.37 21.97
CA ARG A 149 -19.71 -2.72 20.63
C ARG A 149 -18.71 -3.57 19.84
N ILE A 150 -17.42 -3.25 19.90
CA ILE A 150 -16.38 -4.04 19.21
C ILE A 150 -16.27 -5.43 19.84
N SER A 151 -16.31 -5.55 21.17
CA SER A 151 -16.26 -6.86 21.85
C SER A 151 -17.49 -7.71 21.53
N ALA A 152 -18.69 -7.13 21.52
CA ALA A 152 -19.91 -7.84 21.13
C ALA A 152 -19.82 -8.34 19.68
N PHE A 153 -19.29 -7.52 18.77
CA PHE A 153 -19.04 -7.93 17.38
C PHE A 153 -18.03 -9.08 17.29
N PHE A 154 -16.96 -9.06 18.08
CA PHE A 154 -16.01 -10.16 18.15
C PHE A 154 -16.60 -11.43 18.75
N ASP A 155 -17.51 -11.33 19.72
CA ASP A 155 -18.19 -12.48 20.32
C ASP A 155 -19.14 -13.15 19.31
N ILE A 156 -19.88 -12.36 18.52
CA ILE A 156 -20.73 -12.89 17.43
C ILE A 156 -19.92 -13.69 16.41
N LEU A 157 -18.67 -13.29 16.15
CA LEU A 157 -17.78 -13.92 15.18
C LEU A 157 -16.80 -14.92 15.79
N ASP A 158 -16.91 -15.20 17.10
CA ASP A 158 -15.97 -16.04 17.86
C ASP A 158 -14.49 -15.62 17.72
N PHE A 159 -14.22 -14.32 17.53
CA PHE A 159 -12.88 -13.74 17.37
C PHE A 159 -12.15 -13.55 18.71
N THR A 160 -12.01 -14.64 19.46
CA THR A 160 -11.38 -14.71 20.79
C THR A 160 -9.99 -14.06 20.85
N LEU A 161 -9.14 -14.28 19.84
CA LEU A 161 -7.80 -13.70 19.79
C LEU A 161 -7.82 -12.18 19.57
N LEU A 162 -8.72 -11.68 18.72
CA LEU A 162 -8.84 -10.24 18.45
C LEU A 162 -9.43 -9.52 19.66
N ARG A 163 -10.35 -10.15 20.40
CA ARG A 163 -10.84 -9.63 21.68
C ARG A 163 -9.71 -9.43 22.68
N ARG A 164 -8.83 -10.41 22.84
CA ARG A 164 -7.64 -10.25 23.69
C ARG A 164 -6.71 -9.12 23.23
N ARG A 165 -6.53 -8.97 21.91
CA ARG A 165 -5.72 -7.87 21.34
C ARG A 165 -6.36 -6.50 21.54
N LEU A 166 -7.69 -6.40 21.46
CA LEU A 166 -8.42 -5.18 21.79
C LEU A 166 -8.21 -4.79 23.24
N SER A 167 -8.33 -5.72 24.19
CA SER A 167 -8.04 -5.44 25.60
C SER A 167 -6.61 -4.93 25.80
N ALA A 168 -5.63 -5.54 25.12
CA ALA A 168 -4.24 -5.09 25.18
C ALA A 168 -4.04 -3.68 24.56
N LEU A 169 -4.73 -3.37 23.45
CA LEU A 169 -4.71 -2.04 22.84
C LEU A 169 -5.28 -0.99 23.79
N LEU A 170 -6.41 -1.26 24.43
CA LEU A 170 -7.09 -0.34 25.35
C LEU A 170 -6.24 -0.04 26.60
N ALA A 171 -5.36 -0.95 26.99
CA ALA A 171 -4.41 -0.75 28.09
C ALA A 171 -3.22 0.17 27.72
N THR A 172 -3.02 0.50 26.45
CA THR A 172 -1.98 1.45 26.02
C THR A 172 -2.42 2.90 26.24
N PRO A 173 -1.49 3.86 26.37
CA PRO A 173 -1.83 5.29 26.44
C PRO A 173 -2.68 5.76 25.24
N TYR A 174 -2.39 5.22 24.06
CA TYR A 174 -3.14 5.52 22.85
C TYR A 174 -4.58 5.01 22.94
N GLY A 175 -4.76 3.74 23.31
CA GLY A 175 -6.09 3.14 23.44
C GLY A 175 -6.95 3.84 24.48
N ALA A 176 -6.39 4.13 25.66
CA ALA A 176 -7.08 4.84 26.73
C ALA A 176 -7.52 6.25 26.33
N ALA A 177 -6.67 6.98 25.57
CA ALA A 177 -6.98 8.33 25.11
C ALA A 177 -8.05 8.39 23.99
N HIS A 178 -8.28 7.28 23.29
CA HIS A 178 -9.16 7.21 22.11
C HIS A 178 -10.29 6.19 22.26
N SER A 179 -10.68 5.83 23.49
CA SER A 179 -11.82 4.96 23.76
C SER A 179 -12.89 5.66 24.57
N LEU A 180 -14.16 5.35 24.30
CA LEU A 180 -15.25 5.67 25.21
C LEU A 180 -14.92 5.08 26.58
N ALA A 181 -15.11 5.87 27.64
CA ALA A 181 -15.08 5.34 28.99
C ALA A 181 -16.09 4.18 29.05
N LEU A 182 -15.66 3.04 29.59
CA LEU A 182 -16.57 1.95 29.93
C LEU A 182 -17.55 2.48 30.97
N SER A 183 -18.70 3.03 30.56
CA SER A 183 -19.86 3.06 31.43
C SER A 183 -20.29 1.61 31.55
N VAL A 184 -19.87 0.96 32.63
CA VAL A 184 -20.40 -0.35 33.00
C VAL A 184 -21.87 -0.12 33.40
N ALA A 185 -22.75 -0.01 32.42
CA ALA A 185 -24.14 -0.37 32.59
C ALA A 185 -24.21 -1.83 32.17
N VAL A 186 -24.17 -2.72 33.17
CA VAL A 186 -24.50 -4.13 32.99
C VAL A 186 -25.91 -4.15 32.36
N PRO A 187 -26.09 -4.67 31.13
CA PRO A 187 -27.44 -4.83 30.62
C PRO A 187 -28.16 -5.84 31.52
N GLU A 188 -29.27 -5.40 32.14
CA GLU A 188 -30.20 -6.33 32.80
C GLU A 188 -30.65 -7.37 31.78
N LYS A 189 -30.45 -8.65 32.12
CA LYS A 189 -30.95 -9.87 31.48
C LYS A 189 -31.36 -9.74 30.01
N VAL A 190 -30.53 -10.27 29.12
CA VAL A 190 -30.96 -10.65 27.77
C VAL A 190 -31.96 -11.81 27.91
N GLU A 191 -33.20 -11.60 27.48
CA GLU A 191 -34.20 -12.67 27.41
C GLU A 191 -33.74 -13.77 26.46
N GLU A 192 -33.86 -15.02 26.90
CA GLU A 192 -33.58 -16.22 26.09
C GLU A 192 -34.48 -16.23 24.84
N VAL A 193 -33.88 -15.99 23.67
CA VAL A 193 -34.55 -16.26 22.40
C VAL A 193 -34.60 -17.77 22.20
N LYS A 194 -35.81 -18.33 22.28
CA LYS A 194 -36.08 -19.75 22.03
C LYS A 194 -35.72 -20.11 20.57
N THR A 195 -34.62 -20.83 20.41
CA THR A 195 -34.20 -21.44 19.14
C THR A 195 -35.06 -22.66 18.83
N LYS A 196 -36.06 -22.50 17.97
CA LYS A 196 -36.55 -23.56 17.07
C LYS A 196 -36.92 -22.91 15.75
N GLU A 197 -36.44 -23.54 14.67
CA GLU A 197 -36.57 -23.15 13.25
C GLU A 197 -35.56 -22.14 12.73
N GLN A 198 -34.35 -22.63 12.40
CA GLN A 198 -33.67 -22.29 11.14
C GLN A 198 -32.44 -23.19 10.95
N LEU A 199 -32.69 -24.44 10.53
CA LEU A 199 -31.68 -25.29 9.87
C LEU A 199 -32.40 -26.13 8.80
N SER A 200 -32.74 -25.46 7.69
CA SER A 200 -33.01 -26.13 6.42
C SER A 200 -32.57 -25.20 5.29
N LEU A 201 -31.25 -25.08 5.12
CA LEU A 201 -30.61 -24.86 3.81
C LEU A 201 -29.08 -25.00 3.98
N PHE A 202 -28.62 -26.23 4.20
CA PHE A 202 -27.32 -26.73 3.74
C PHE A 202 -27.47 -28.22 3.46
#